data_AF-A0AAV6Z693-F1
#
_entry.id   AF-A0AAV6Z693-F1
#
_cell.length_a   1.000
_cell.length_b   1.000
_cell.length_c   1.000
_cell.angle_alpha   90.00
_cell.angle_beta   90.00
_cell.angle_gamma   90.00
#
_symmetry.space_group_name_H-M   'P 1'
#
loop_
_entity.id
_entity.type
_entity.pdbx_description
1 polymer ?
#
loop_
_entity_poly.entity_id
_entity_poly.type
_entity_poly.pdbx_seq_one_letter_code
_entity_poly.pdbx_strand_id
1 'polypeptide(L)'
;RFAMISMEFDYMCQYDYLEVRDGDNVDAKIIKRFCGNERPQSIRSSGNALHLLFRSDGSKNFDGFYATFEEVTVCSSTPCYHDGTCIVEKSGSYRCACLAGYTGRHCESGEYRSL
;
A
#
# COMPACT_ATOMS: atom_id res chain seq x y z
N ARG A 1 -1.05 2.76 4.98
CA ARG A 1 -2.43 3.05 5.43
C ARG A 1 -2.38 4.11 6.53
N PHE A 2 -3.36 5.00 6.58
CA PHE A 2 -3.46 6.03 7.61
C PHE A 2 -4.59 5.66 8.57
N ALA A 3 -4.33 5.67 9.87
CA ALA A 3 -5.36 5.45 10.89
C ALA A 3 -6.05 6.76 11.30
N MET A 4 -5.29 7.86 11.35
CA MET A 4 -5.81 9.19 11.63
C MET A 4 -5.01 10.27 10.91
N ILE A 5 -5.69 11.38 10.64
CA ILE A 5 -5.14 12.65 10.18
C ILE A 5 -5.91 13.73 10.94
N SER A 6 -5.19 14.61 11.63
CA SER A 6 -5.71 15.76 12.35
C SER A 6 -4.70 16.90 12.25
N MET A 7 -5.01 17.87 11.41
CA MET A 7 -4.17 19.03 11.09
C MET A 7 -5.04 20.28 11.00
N GLU A 8 -4.44 21.45 10.93
CA GLU A 8 -5.18 22.67 10.64
C GLU A 8 -5.92 22.54 9.30
N PHE A 9 -7.21 22.91 9.28
CA PHE A 9 -8.01 22.89 8.07
C PHE A 9 -7.82 24.17 7.26
N ASP A 10 -7.50 24.00 5.98
CA ASP A 10 -7.49 25.06 4.97
C ASP A 10 -7.97 24.49 3.63
N TYR A 11 -8.64 25.29 2.82
CA TYR A 11 -9.17 24.85 1.53
C TYR A 11 -8.08 24.43 0.53
N MET A 12 -6.88 24.99 0.67
CA MET A 12 -5.73 24.72 -0.19
C MET A 12 -4.60 23.98 0.55
N CYS A 13 -4.84 23.57 1.81
CA CYS A 13 -3.85 22.98 2.72
C CYS A 13 -2.52 23.76 2.73
N GLN A 14 -2.57 25.07 2.99
CA GLN A 14 -1.38 25.95 2.99
C GLN A 14 -0.70 26.11 4.35
N TYR A 15 -1.41 25.86 5.45
CA TYR A 15 -0.86 25.91 6.81
C TYR A 15 -0.17 24.58 7.13
N ASP A 16 -0.80 23.75 7.95
CA ASP A 16 -0.36 22.39 8.25
C ASP A 16 -0.83 21.41 7.17
N TYR A 17 0.09 20.58 6.69
CA TYR A 17 -0.25 19.50 5.78
C TYR A 17 0.73 18.33 5.81
N LEU A 18 0.20 17.16 5.45
CA LEU A 18 0.99 16.01 5.05
C LEU A 18 0.86 15.81 3.55
N GLU A 19 1.99 15.78 2.86
CA GLU A 19 2.08 15.49 1.44
C GLU A 19 2.69 14.10 1.22
N VAL A 20 2.01 13.29 0.41
CA VAL A 20 2.45 11.94 0.05
C VAL A 20 2.83 11.92 -1.43
N ARG A 21 4.06 11.51 -1.73
CA ARG A 21 4.61 11.43 -3.08
C ARG A 21 5.00 10.01 -3.46
N ASP A 22 4.81 9.69 -4.73
CA ASP A 22 5.09 8.39 -5.35
C ASP A 22 6.53 8.32 -5.88
N GLY A 23 7.45 7.92 -5.00
CA GLY A 23 8.89 7.92 -5.25
C GLY A 23 9.69 8.10 -3.95
N ASP A 24 11.01 8.19 -4.07
CA ASP A 24 11.95 8.21 -2.94
C ASP A 24 12.41 9.62 -2.52
N ASN A 25 12.00 10.66 -3.26
CA ASN A 25 12.49 12.02 -3.07
C ASN A 25 11.39 13.09 -3.21
N VAL A 26 11.78 14.34 -2.98
CA VAL A 26 10.88 15.51 -2.99
C VAL A 26 10.36 15.89 -4.37
N ASP A 27 11.02 15.49 -5.45
CA ASP A 27 10.59 15.78 -6.83
C ASP A 27 9.59 14.75 -7.37
N ALA A 28 9.38 13.66 -6.62
CA ALA A 28 8.44 12.61 -6.96
C ALA A 28 6.99 13.13 -7.07
N LYS A 29 6.18 12.43 -7.88
CA LYS A 29 4.79 12.80 -8.18
C LYS A 29 3.96 12.87 -6.91
N ILE A 30 3.26 13.97 -6.68
CA ILE A 30 2.32 14.10 -5.56
C ILE A 30 1.13 13.16 -5.80
N ILE A 31 0.88 12.26 -4.85
CA ILE A 31 -0.33 11.43 -4.81
C ILE A 31 -1.46 12.25 -4.19
N LYS A 32 -1.21 12.80 -3.00
CA LYS A 32 -2.21 13.54 -2.24
C LYS A 32 -1.56 14.45 -1.19
N ARG A 33 -2.21 15.59 -0.94
CA ARG A 33 -1.98 16.43 0.23
C ARG A 33 -3.18 16.32 1.17
N PHE A 34 -2.91 16.20 2.46
CA PHE A 34 -3.90 16.08 3.52
C PHE A 34 -3.77 17.26 4.48
N CYS A 35 -4.91 17.78 4.92
CA CYS A 35 -5.02 18.71 6.05
C CYS A 35 -6.42 18.54 6.69
N GLY A 36 -6.70 19.24 7.79
CA GLY A 36 -7.95 19.05 8.53
C GLY A 36 -8.09 17.65 9.15
N ASN A 37 -9.33 17.14 9.17
CA ASN A 37 -9.68 15.83 9.74
C ASN A 37 -10.21 14.88 8.65
N GLU A 38 -9.47 14.72 7.56
CA GLU A 38 -9.89 13.85 6.45
C GLU A 38 -9.92 12.37 6.85
N ARG A 39 -11.00 11.66 6.45
CA ARG A 39 -11.06 10.20 6.58
C ARG A 39 -10.01 9.57 5.66
N PRO A 40 -8.98 8.89 6.19
CA PRO A 40 -7.86 8.51 5.35
C PRO A 40 -8.20 7.34 4.43
N GLN A 41 -7.87 7.45 3.15
CA GLN A 41 -7.88 6.32 2.22
C GLN A 41 -6.52 5.59 2.25
N SER A 42 -6.53 4.32 1.88
CA SER A 42 -5.28 3.57 1.66
C SER A 42 -4.57 4.12 0.43
N ILE A 43 -3.33 4.59 0.61
CA ILE A 43 -2.43 4.96 -0.48
C ILE A 43 -1.57 3.76 -0.86
N ARG A 44 -1.33 3.61 -2.16
CA ARG A 44 -0.43 2.62 -2.74
C ARG A 44 0.52 3.32 -3.72
N SER A 45 1.81 3.09 -3.55
CA SER A 45 2.84 3.53 -4.51
C SER A 45 2.74 2.75 -5.82
N SER A 46 3.23 3.35 -6.90
CA SER A 46 3.49 2.62 -8.15
C SER A 46 4.79 1.80 -8.08
N GLY A 47 5.74 2.23 -7.23
CA GLY A 47 7.02 1.56 -7.00
C GLY A 47 7.22 1.10 -5.55
N ASN A 48 8.49 0.96 -5.15
CA ASN A 48 8.92 0.50 -3.83
C ASN A 48 9.20 1.64 -2.83
N ALA A 49 8.87 2.88 -3.19
CA ALA A 49 9.15 4.05 -2.37
C ALA A 49 7.96 5.01 -2.31
N LEU A 50 7.76 5.59 -1.12
CA LEU A 50 6.91 6.74 -0.89
C LEU A 50 7.73 7.78 -0.11
N HIS A 51 7.56 9.04 -0.48
CA HIS A 51 8.14 10.16 0.26
C HIS A 51 7.02 10.90 0.99
N LEU A 52 7.10 10.95 2.32
CA LEU A 52 6.15 11.67 3.17
C LEU A 52 6.80 12.96 3.66
N LEU A 53 6.20 14.08 3.30
CA LEU A 53 6.62 15.42 3.74
C LEU A 53 5.55 15.98 4.66
N PHE A 54 5.89 16.18 5.93
CA PHE A 54 5.04 16.86 6.89
C PHE A 54 5.53 18.31 7.06
N ARG A 55 4.61 19.26 6.88
CA ARG A 55 4.85 20.69 7.14
C ARG A 55 3.84 21.17 8.17
N SER A 56 4.32 21.94 9.13
CA SER A 56 3.49 22.65 10.10
C SER A 56 3.92 24.11 10.21
N ASP A 57 3.00 24.99 10.59
CA ASP A 57 3.28 26.39 10.89
C ASP A 57 3.43 26.67 12.40
N GLY A 58 3.52 27.95 12.80
CA GLY A 58 3.75 28.35 14.18
C GLY A 58 2.48 28.49 15.04
N SER A 59 1.32 28.08 14.53
CA SER A 59 0.00 28.32 15.15
C SER A 59 -0.87 27.06 15.15
N LYS A 60 -1.92 27.04 15.99
CA LYS A 60 -2.92 25.96 16.13
C LYS A 60 -2.39 24.51 16.10
N ASN A 61 -2.13 23.96 17.28
CA ASN A 61 -1.65 22.57 17.41
C ASN A 61 -2.79 21.54 17.26
N PHE A 62 -2.51 20.43 16.56
CA PHE A 62 -3.38 19.26 16.41
C PHE A 62 -2.62 17.95 16.62
N ASP A 63 -3.33 16.82 16.64
CA ASP A 63 -2.75 15.51 16.95
C ASP A 63 -1.83 14.93 15.85
N GLY A 64 -1.80 15.54 14.66
CA GLY A 64 -0.94 15.14 13.55
C GLY A 64 -1.49 13.93 12.79
N PHE A 65 -0.66 12.93 12.51
CA PHE A 65 -1.08 11.75 11.76
C PHE A 65 -0.50 10.47 12.35
N TYR A 66 -1.21 9.36 12.16
CA TYR A 66 -0.69 8.02 12.41
C TYR A 66 -0.86 7.17 11.17
N ALA A 67 0.23 6.55 10.73
CA ALA A 67 0.26 5.71 9.56
C ALA A 67 1.07 4.44 9.81
N THR A 68 0.64 3.36 9.19
CA THR A 68 1.40 2.12 9.05
C THR A 68 1.71 1.89 7.58
N PHE A 69 2.82 1.25 7.27
CA PHE A 69 3.15 0.84 5.91
C PHE A 69 3.36 -0.68 5.87
N GLU A 70 3.00 -1.27 4.75
CA GLU A 70 3.19 -2.69 4.46
C GLU A 70 3.64 -2.80 3.01
N GLU A 71 4.48 -3.79 2.72
CA GLU A 71 4.82 -4.15 1.34
C GLU A 71 3.63 -4.90 0.73
N VAL A 72 3.19 -4.46 -0.46
CA VAL A 72 2.14 -5.15 -1.22
C VAL A 72 2.76 -5.73 -2.48
N THR A 73 2.79 -7.05 -2.55
CA THR A 73 3.31 -7.79 -3.70
C THR A 73 2.18 -8.43 -4.49
N VAL A 74 2.51 -8.98 -5.65
CA VAL A 74 1.59 -9.83 -6.44
C VAL A 74 1.12 -11.08 -5.68
N CYS A 75 1.83 -11.51 -4.62
CA CYS A 75 1.41 -12.60 -3.76
C CYS A 75 0.48 -12.17 -2.62
N SER A 76 0.36 -10.87 -2.33
CA SER A 76 -0.52 -10.35 -1.27
C SER A 76 -2.00 -10.61 -1.54
N SER A 77 -2.40 -10.88 -2.78
CA SER A 77 -3.77 -11.28 -3.14
C SER A 77 -4.02 -12.79 -3.07
N THR A 78 -3.07 -13.56 -2.51
CA THR A 78 -3.12 -15.03 -2.40
C THR A 78 -3.60 -15.72 -3.69
N PRO A 79 -2.88 -15.55 -4.82
CA PRO A 79 -3.39 -15.94 -6.13
C PRO A 79 -3.28 -17.45 -6.45
N CYS A 80 -2.68 -18.25 -5.57
CA CYS A 80 -2.51 -19.69 -5.77
C CYS A 80 -3.59 -20.46 -5.01
N TYR A 81 -4.35 -21.29 -5.72
CA TYR A 81 -5.40 -22.13 -5.15
C TYR A 81 -4.84 -23.39 -4.50
N HIS A 82 -5.70 -24.08 -3.74
CA HIS A 82 -5.43 -25.37 -3.09
C HIS A 82 -4.12 -25.38 -2.30
N ASP A 83 -3.94 -24.35 -1.46
CA ASP A 83 -2.78 -24.14 -0.59
C ASP A 83 -1.43 -24.12 -1.35
N GLY A 84 -1.46 -23.79 -2.64
CA GLY A 84 -0.27 -23.56 -3.45
C GLY A 84 0.58 -22.41 -2.90
N THR A 85 1.91 -22.58 -2.94
CA THR A 85 2.84 -21.54 -2.47
C THR A 85 3.05 -20.49 -3.55
N CYS A 86 2.74 -19.23 -3.25
CA CYS A 86 3.04 -18.10 -4.14
C CYS A 86 4.49 -17.66 -3.99
N ILE A 87 5.19 -17.52 -5.12
CA ILE A 87 6.60 -17.12 -5.15
C ILE A 87 6.73 -15.88 -6.04
N VAL A 88 7.20 -14.78 -5.47
CA VAL A 88 7.52 -13.55 -6.20
C VAL A 88 8.81 -13.76 -6.98
N GLU A 89 8.79 -13.45 -8.27
CA GLU A 89 9.94 -13.55 -9.16
C GLU A 89 10.67 -12.21 -9.27
N LYS A 90 11.93 -12.23 -9.73
CA LYS A 90 12.75 -11.02 -9.88
C LYS A 90 12.15 -9.98 -10.84
N SER A 91 11.31 -10.42 -11.78
CA SER A 91 10.54 -9.58 -12.71
C SER A 91 9.38 -8.81 -12.06
N GLY A 92 9.06 -9.09 -10.79
CA GLY A 92 7.84 -8.60 -10.15
C GLY A 92 6.58 -9.39 -10.51
N SER A 93 6.70 -10.42 -11.35
CA SER A 93 5.66 -11.44 -11.56
C SER A 93 5.62 -12.42 -10.39
N TYR A 94 4.66 -13.35 -10.42
CA TYR A 94 4.63 -14.49 -9.52
C TYR A 94 4.45 -15.79 -10.30
N ARG A 95 4.83 -16.88 -9.66
CA ARG A 95 4.42 -18.23 -10.03
C ARG A 95 3.86 -18.96 -8.81
N CYS A 96 2.99 -19.93 -9.07
CA CYS A 96 2.51 -20.85 -8.04
C CYS A 96 3.32 -22.14 -8.05
N ALA A 97 3.73 -22.58 -6.86
CA ALA A 97 4.22 -23.94 -6.64
C ALA A 97 3.05 -24.77 -6.08
N CYS A 98 2.53 -25.66 -6.90
CA CYS A 98 1.35 -26.46 -6.55
C CYS A 98 1.70 -27.64 -5.64
N LEU A 99 0.78 -27.96 -4.73
CA LEU A 99 0.84 -29.21 -3.98
C LEU A 99 0.66 -30.42 -4.92
N ALA A 100 1.15 -31.58 -4.48
CA ALA A 100 1.06 -32.80 -5.26
C ALA A 100 -0.40 -33.13 -5.63
N GLY A 101 -0.64 -33.40 -6.92
CA GLY A 101 -1.98 -33.63 -7.46
C GLY A 101 -2.67 -32.39 -8.04
N TYR A 102 -2.12 -31.19 -7.82
CA TYR A 102 -2.60 -29.94 -8.41
C TYR A 102 -1.64 -29.39 -9.47
N THR A 103 -2.20 -28.71 -10.45
CA THR A 103 -1.56 -28.20 -11.67
C THR A 103 -2.29 -26.95 -12.18
N GLY A 104 -1.72 -26.29 -13.18
CA GLY A 104 -2.25 -25.03 -13.72
C GLY A 104 -1.44 -23.82 -13.27
N ARG A 105 -1.77 -22.64 -13.80
CA ARG A 105 -1.01 -21.41 -13.52
C ARG A 105 -1.19 -20.94 -12.08
N HIS A 106 -2.39 -21.14 -11.56
CA HIS A 106 -2.84 -20.79 -10.22
C HIS A 106 -3.11 -22.04 -9.38
N CYS A 107 -2.65 -23.22 -9.79
CA CYS A 107 -2.99 -24.50 -9.16
C CYS A 107 -4.49 -24.81 -9.17
N GLU A 108 -5.21 -24.33 -10.18
CA GLU A 108 -6.67 -24.43 -10.34
C GLU A 108 -7.17 -25.80 -10.81
N SER A 109 -6.27 -26.67 -11.31
CA SER A 109 -6.63 -27.94 -11.94
C SER A 109 -6.01 -29.11 -11.19
N GLY A 110 -6.84 -30.05 -10.76
CA GLY A 110 -6.41 -31.20 -9.99
C GLY A 110 -7.50 -31.58 -9.02
N GLU A 111 -7.63 -32.86 -8.71
CA GLU A 111 -8.73 -33.37 -7.93
C GLU A 111 -8.23 -34.30 -6.84
N TYR A 112 -8.84 -34.14 -5.67
CA TYR A 112 -8.76 -35.03 -4.52
C TYR A 112 -9.04 -36.45 -5.02
N ARG A 113 -8.00 -37.30 -5.10
CA ARG A 113 -8.24 -38.73 -5.24
C ARG A 113 -8.90 -39.19 -3.95
N SER A 114 -10.23 -39.17 -3.94
CA SER A 114 -11.04 -40.00 -3.07
C SER A 114 -10.59 -41.45 -3.28
N LEU A 115 -9.76 -41.95 -2.36
CA LEU A 115 -9.61 -43.38 -2.12
C LEU A 115 -10.53 -43.73 -0.96
#